data_AF-A0ABD0P6S1-F1
#
_entry.id   AF-A0ABD0P6S1-F1
#
_cell.length_a   1.000
_cell.length_b   1.000
_cell.length_c   1.000
_cell.angle_alpha   90.00
_cell.angle_beta   90.00
_cell.angle_gamma   90.00
#
_symmetry.space_group_name_H-M   'P 1'
#
loop_
_entity.id
_entity.type
_entity.pdbx_description
1 polymer ?
#
loop_
_entity_poly.entity_id
_entity_poly.type
_entity_poly.pdbx_seq_one_letter_code
_entity_poly.pdbx_strand_id
1 'polypeptide(L)'
;TVDPSDLSSAWLPRERGFWARALPEEQCEEGTILSFWLDNTGRVFYRVNNSPPIFFFGGVPAGEPVWAIIDIYGLTRGVQLLG
;
A
#
# COMPACT_ATOMS: atom_id res chain seq x y z
N THR A 1 -15.22 -2.97 11.19
CA THR A 1 -14.73 -2.58 9.86
C THR A 1 -14.75 -1.07 9.77
N VAL A 2 -13.64 -0.44 9.39
CA VAL A 2 -13.53 1.03 9.30
C VAL A 2 -13.87 1.46 7.88
N ASP A 3 -14.69 2.50 7.72
CA ASP A 3 -15.03 3.08 6.41
C ASP A 3 -13.87 4.00 5.95
N PRO A 4 -13.34 3.85 4.72
CA PRO A 4 -12.31 4.73 4.19
C PRO A 4 -12.67 6.22 4.16
N SER A 5 -13.98 6.54 4.10
CA SER A 5 -14.51 7.90 4.04
C SER A 5 -14.33 8.68 5.35
N ASP A 6 -14.15 7.96 6.47
CA ASP A 6 -13.97 8.53 7.81
C ASP A 6 -12.49 8.84 8.13
N LEU A 7 -11.56 8.62 7.20
CA LEU A 7 -10.12 8.68 7.44
C LEU A 7 -9.51 10.03 7.02
N SER A 8 -8.78 10.66 7.95
CA SER A 8 -7.86 11.78 7.64
C SER A 8 -6.43 11.25 7.45
N SER A 9 -5.78 11.62 6.34
CA SER A 9 -4.45 11.11 5.93
C SER A 9 -3.35 11.25 6.99
N ALA A 10 -3.44 12.28 7.84
CA ALA A 10 -2.45 12.54 8.90
C ALA A 10 -2.40 11.47 10.03
N TRP A 11 -3.39 10.57 10.12
CA TRP A 11 -3.52 9.64 11.26
C TRP A 11 -3.21 8.17 10.91
N LEU A 12 -3.16 7.83 9.62
CA LEU A 12 -3.21 6.43 9.16
C LEU A 12 -2.13 5.52 9.78
N PRO A 13 -0.83 5.86 9.84
CA PRO A 13 0.17 4.92 10.38
C PRO A 13 0.15 4.80 11.91
N ARG A 14 -0.57 5.70 12.60
CA ARG A 14 -0.54 5.84 14.07
C ARG A 14 -1.76 5.24 14.74
N GLU A 15 -2.81 4.93 14.00
CA GLU A 15 -4.04 4.34 14.54
C GLU A 15 -4.02 2.82 14.49
N ARG A 16 -4.71 2.19 15.45
CA ARG A 16 -4.87 0.73 15.48
C ARG A 16 -5.70 0.29 14.28
N GLY A 17 -5.24 -0.74 13.58
CA GLY A 17 -5.96 -1.29 12.42
C GLY A 17 -5.51 -0.74 11.07
N PHE A 18 -4.40 0.01 11.04
CA PHE A 18 -3.80 0.50 9.82
C PHE A 18 -2.34 0.06 9.72
N TRP A 19 -1.94 -0.29 8.51
CA TRP A 19 -0.58 -0.69 8.18
C TRP A 19 -0.19 0.01 6.88
N ALA A 20 0.80 0.88 6.97
CA ALA A 20 1.29 1.63 5.82
C ALA A 20 2.81 1.80 5.94
N ARG A 21 3.48 1.87 4.79
CA ARG A 21 4.90 2.20 4.68
C ARG A 21 5.10 3.00 3.40
N ALA A 22 5.99 3.98 3.44
CA ALA A 22 6.38 4.75 2.27
C ALA A 22 7.18 3.86 1.29
N LEU A 23 6.94 4.05 0.00
CA LEU A 23 7.82 3.51 -1.03
C LEU A 23 9.07 4.39 -1.16
N PRO A 24 10.25 3.80 -1.45
CA PRO A 24 11.43 4.57 -1.81
C PRO A 24 11.16 5.50 -3.00
N GLU A 25 11.65 6.73 -2.95
CA GLU A 25 11.40 7.73 -4.00
C GLU A 25 11.97 7.32 -5.37
N GLU A 26 13.00 6.48 -5.38
CA GLU A 26 13.61 5.92 -6.60
C GLU A 26 12.65 5.01 -7.38
N GLN A 27 11.54 4.58 -6.76
CA GLN A 27 10.52 3.75 -7.38
C GLN A 27 9.33 4.58 -7.89
N CYS A 28 9.35 5.90 -7.69
CA CYS A 28 8.24 6.79 -7.99
C CYS A 28 8.38 7.51 -9.35
N GLU A 29 9.06 6.87 -10.31
CA GLU A 29 9.22 7.41 -11.67
C GLU A 29 7.93 7.30 -12.49
N GLU A 30 7.70 8.25 -13.39
CA GLU A 30 6.56 8.24 -14.29
C GLU A 30 6.54 6.97 -15.16
N GLY A 31 5.37 6.35 -15.28
CA GLY A 31 5.19 5.09 -16.01
C GLY A 31 5.51 3.83 -15.21
N THR A 32 5.99 3.96 -13.96
CA THR A 32 6.18 2.81 -13.08
C THR A 32 4.85 2.14 -12.74
N ILE A 33 4.79 0.82 -12.93
CA ILE A 33 3.68 -0.03 -12.52
C ILE A 33 4.00 -0.63 -11.15
N LEU A 34 3.24 -0.24 -10.13
CA LEU A 34 3.29 -0.85 -8.82
C LEU A 34 2.19 -1.91 -8.68
N SER A 35 2.58 -3.16 -8.44
CA SER A 35 1.65 -4.20 -7.97
C SER A 35 1.89 -4.45 -6.48
N PHE A 36 0.84 -4.57 -5.67
CA PHE A 36 0.98 -4.94 -4.25
C PHE A 36 -0.16 -5.86 -3.83
N TRP A 37 0.11 -6.73 -2.87
CA TRP A 37 -0.87 -7.71 -2.39
C TRP A 37 -0.55 -8.16 -0.96
N LEU A 38 -1.60 -8.63 -0.28
CA LEU A 38 -1.53 -9.30 1.01
C LEU A 38 -1.62 -10.82 0.78
N ASP A 39 -0.71 -11.59 1.36
CA ASP A 39 -0.81 -13.05 1.35
C ASP A 39 -1.67 -13.58 2.52
N ASN A 40 -1.98 -14.88 2.48
CA ASN A 40 -2.78 -15.55 3.50
C ASN A 40 -2.10 -15.71 4.88
N THR A 41 -0.84 -15.26 5.01
CA THR A 41 -0.09 -15.28 6.28
C THR A 41 0.01 -13.90 6.92
N GLY A 42 -0.60 -12.88 6.32
CA GLY A 42 -0.57 -11.52 6.85
C GLY A 42 0.67 -10.72 6.41
N ARG A 43 1.35 -11.16 5.34
CA ARG A 43 2.52 -10.47 4.77
C ARG A 43 2.13 -9.70 3.52
N VAL A 44 2.55 -8.45 3.46
CA VAL A 44 2.37 -7.57 2.31
C VAL A 44 3.62 -7.59 1.47
N PHE A 45 3.42 -7.75 0.17
CA PHE A 45 4.46 -7.67 -0.84
C PHE A 45 4.11 -6.58 -1.85
N TYR A 46 5.15 -6.05 -2.50
CA TYR A 46 4.99 -5.22 -3.67
C TYR A 46 5.96 -5.65 -4.76
N ARG A 47 5.70 -5.20 -5.98
CA ARG A 47 6.52 -5.40 -7.16
C ARG A 47 6.52 -4.13 -7.98
N VAL A 48 7.68 -3.79 -8.52
CA VAL A 48 7.86 -2.66 -9.43
C VAL A 48 8.04 -3.23 -10.84
N ASN A 49 7.13 -2.89 -11.74
CA ASN A 49 7.09 -3.38 -13.11
C ASN A 49 7.11 -4.92 -13.15
N ASN A 50 8.10 -5.50 -13.83
CA ASN A 50 8.29 -6.94 -13.95
C ASN A 50 9.38 -7.49 -12.99
N SER A 51 9.73 -6.74 -11.94
CA SER A 51 10.71 -7.20 -10.95
C SER A 51 10.20 -8.41 -10.17
N PRO A 52 11.09 -9.13 -9.48
CA PRO A 52 10.65 -10.07 -8.45
C PRO A 52 9.83 -9.35 -7.36
N PRO A 53 8.88 -10.05 -6.70
CA PRO A 53 8.22 -9.57 -5.49
C PRO A 53 9.20 -9.19 -4.38
N ILE A 54 8.92 -8.11 -3.68
CA ILE A 54 9.67 -7.59 -2.55
C ILE A 54 8.77 -7.64 -1.31
N PHE A 55 9.27 -8.22 -0.22
CA PHE A 55 8.60 -8.19 1.07
C PHE A 55 8.54 -6.76 1.60
N PHE A 56 7.34 -6.29 1.97
CA PHE A 56 7.14 -4.92 2.43
C PHE A 56 7.06 -4.84 3.95
N PHE A 57 6.04 -5.48 4.53
CA PHE A 57 5.83 -5.59 5.96
C PHE A 57 4.88 -6.78 6.25
N GLY A 58 4.76 -7.15 7.51
CA GLY A 58 3.84 -8.20 7.95
C GLY A 58 3.12 -7.84 9.24
N GLY A 59 2.30 -8.76 9.73
CA GLY A 59 1.47 -8.54 10.92
C GLY A 59 0.10 -7.92 10.61
N VAL A 60 -0.31 -7.93 9.34
CA VAL A 60 -1.69 -7.63 8.95
C VAL A 60 -2.56 -8.86 9.28
N PRO A 61 -3.72 -8.70 9.95
CA PRO A 61 -4.63 -9.80 10.23
C PRO A 61 -5.04 -10.52 8.94
N ALA A 62 -4.68 -11.80 8.83
CA ALA A 62 -5.14 -12.66 7.76
C ALA A 62 -6.50 -13.26 8.11
N GLY A 63 -7.48 -13.14 7.22
CA GLY A 63 -8.82 -13.74 7.37
C GLY A 63 -9.96 -12.74 7.61
N GLU A 64 -9.64 -11.46 7.80
CA GLU A 64 -10.61 -10.36 7.81
C GLU A 64 -10.52 -9.59 6.48
N PRO A 65 -11.62 -8.98 5.98
CA PRO A 65 -11.55 -8.07 4.84
C PRO A 65 -10.62 -6.89 5.14
N VAL A 66 -9.72 -6.61 4.20
CA VAL A 66 -8.80 -5.48 4.27
C VAL A 66 -9.04 -4.51 3.11
N TRP A 67 -8.72 -3.24 3.32
CA TRP A 67 -8.78 -2.22 2.29
C TRP A 67 -7.37 -1.77 1.92
N ALA A 68 -7.12 -1.64 0.62
CA ALA A 68 -5.92 -1.00 0.13
C ALA A 68 -6.06 0.52 0.28
N ILE A 69 -5.03 1.16 0.86
CA ILE A 69 -4.94 2.62 0.96
C ILE A 69 -3.71 3.07 0.18
N ILE A 70 -3.89 4.07 -0.67
CA ILE A 70 -2.82 4.69 -1.44
C ILE A 70 -2.81 6.17 -1.07
N ASP A 71 -1.75 6.59 -0.37
CA ASP A 71 -1.53 8.00 -0.04
C ASP A 71 -0.60 8.60 -1.10
N ILE A 72 -1.10 9.55 -1.89
CA ILE A 72 -0.37 10.17 -2.99
C ILE A 72 0.23 11.48 -2.50
N TYR A 73 1.55 11.52 -2.38
CA TYR A 73 2.30 12.69 -1.94
C TYR A 73 3.68 12.76 -2.61
N GLY A 74 4.38 13.89 -2.41
CA GLY A 74 5.76 14.05 -2.87
C GLY A 74 5.89 14.17 -4.38
N LEU A 75 6.74 13.35 -4.98
CA LEU A 75 7.06 13.37 -6.43
C LEU A 75 5.89 12.88 -7.29
N THR A 76 5.01 12.04 -6.73
CA THR A 76 3.87 11.47 -7.44
C THR A 76 2.67 12.40 -7.35
N ARG A 77 2.12 12.79 -8.51
CA ARG A 77 0.94 13.68 -8.59
C ARG A 77 -0.35 12.96 -8.92
N GLY A 78 -0.26 11.74 -9.43
CA GLY A 78 -1.41 10.95 -9.83
C GLY A 78 -1.01 9.50 -10.06
N VAL A 79 -2.01 8.63 -9.95
CA VAL A 79 -1.88 7.19 -10.22
C VAL A 79 -3.08 6.75 -11.04
N GLN A 80 -2.89 5.66 -11.79
CA GLN A 80 -3.97 4.99 -12.50
C GLN A 80 -4.08 3.56 -11.98
N LEU A 81 -5.29 3.12 -11.65
CA LEU A 81 -5.54 1.71 -11.35
C LEU A 81 -5.57 0.91 -12.66
N LEU A 82 -4.72 -0.11 -12.72
CA LEU A 82 -4.64 -1.04 -13.84
C LEU A 82 -5.41 -2.29 -13.42
N GLY A 83 -6.57 -2.53 -14.05
CA GLY A 83 -7.52 -3.60 -13.68
C GLY A 83 -6.99 -5.01 -13.87
#